data_AF-A0A7W8U7B1-F1
#
_entry.id   AF-A0A7W8U7B1-F1
#
_cell.length_a   1.000
_cell.length_b   1.000
_cell.length_c   1.000
_cell.angle_alpha   90.00
_cell.angle_beta   90.00
_cell.angle_gamma   90.00
#
_symmetry.space_group_name_H-M   'P 1'
#
loop_
_entity.id
_entity.type
_entity.pdbx_description
1 polymer ?
#
loop_
_entity_poly.entity_id
_entity_poly.type
_entity_poly.pdbx_seq_one_letter_code
_entity_poly.pdbx_strand_id
1 'polypeptide(L)'
;MAQSIHPAATHHLPIFITEPGQTDYLFNGVVIFLLVAVLVVGNLYFQLHALPERRAHRTSKVQMEIVAILALISLFTHNHIYWIAGLLLAFVEIPDFSTPLNSIAQSLAKLSRRDAEKTEEPEPLPEELAEATESPPRMVGHGGGI
;
A
#
# COMPACT_ATOMS: atom_id res chain seq x y z
N MET A 1 -44.94 -58.60 -18.73
CA MET A 1 -46.27 -58.30 -18.14
C MET A 1 -46.39 -56.79 -18.04
N ALA A 2 -47.38 -56.20 -18.71
CA ALA A 2 -47.61 -54.75 -18.68
C ALA A 2 -48.09 -54.36 -17.28
N GLN A 3 -47.38 -53.45 -16.61
CA GLN A 3 -47.83 -52.89 -15.35
C GLN A 3 -49.06 -52.02 -15.63
N SER A 4 -50.21 -52.42 -15.10
CA SER A 4 -51.45 -51.66 -15.17
C SER A 4 -51.25 -50.32 -14.47
N ILE A 5 -51.32 -49.24 -15.24
CA ILE A 5 -51.22 -47.87 -14.75
C ILE A 5 -52.38 -47.65 -13.76
N HIS A 6 -52.08 -47.13 -12.57
CA HIS A 6 -53.07 -46.92 -11.51
C HIS A 6 -54.22 -46.04 -12.03
N PRO A 7 -55.51 -46.36 -11.77
CA PRO A 7 -56.65 -45.61 -12.32
C PRO A 7 -56.74 -44.15 -11.88
N ALA A 8 -55.97 -43.76 -10.84
CA ALA A 8 -55.80 -42.37 -10.42
C ALA A 8 -54.68 -41.62 -11.15
N ALA A 9 -53.96 -42.25 -12.08
CA ALA A 9 -52.94 -41.60 -12.89
C ALA A 9 -53.61 -40.69 -13.92
N THR A 10 -53.39 -39.39 -13.76
CA THR A 10 -53.82 -38.37 -14.71
C THR A 10 -53.14 -38.62 -16.06
N HIS A 11 -53.94 -38.82 -17.12
CA HIS A 11 -53.44 -39.07 -18.48
C HIS A 11 -52.68 -37.90 -19.13
N HIS A 12 -52.57 -36.76 -18.44
CA HIS A 12 -51.76 -35.62 -18.85
C HIS A 12 -50.78 -35.28 -17.74
N LEU A 13 -49.50 -35.50 -17.99
CA LEU A 13 -48.44 -34.93 -17.17
C LEU A 13 -48.10 -33.54 -17.72
N PRO A 14 -47.72 -32.59 -16.85
CA PRO A 14 -47.16 -31.33 -17.29
C PRO A 14 -45.93 -31.55 -18.17
N ILE A 15 -45.71 -30.66 -19.15
CA ILE A 15 -44.64 -30.78 -20.15
C ILE A 15 -43.21 -30.93 -19.58
N PHE A 16 -43.00 -30.53 -18.33
CA PHE A 16 -41.70 -30.60 -17.65
C PHE A 16 -41.48 -31.90 -16.85
N ILE A 17 -42.46 -32.82 -16.78
CA ILE A 17 -42.31 -34.12 -16.12
C ILE A 17 -42.04 -35.19 -17.18
N THR A 18 -40.91 -35.86 -17.08
CA THR A 18 -40.48 -36.89 -18.03
C THR A 18 -40.90 -38.30 -17.60
N GLU A 19 -41.23 -39.15 -18.57
CA GLU A 19 -41.63 -40.54 -18.33
C GLU A 19 -40.48 -41.42 -17.81
N PRO A 20 -40.78 -42.53 -17.10
CA PRO A 20 -39.76 -43.45 -16.61
C PRO A 20 -38.87 -44.00 -17.75
N GLY A 21 -37.55 -43.90 -17.58
CA GLY A 21 -36.57 -44.36 -18.58
C GLY A 21 -36.22 -43.31 -19.67
N GLN A 22 -36.83 -42.12 -19.64
CA GLN A 22 -36.45 -40.99 -20.48
C GLN A 22 -35.52 -40.03 -19.74
N THR A 23 -34.78 -39.20 -20.50
CA THR A 23 -33.90 -38.17 -19.94
C THR A 23 -34.70 -37.03 -19.31
N ASP A 24 -34.44 -36.72 -18.04
CA ASP A 24 -35.06 -35.60 -17.34
C ASP A 24 -34.44 -34.26 -17.78
N TYR A 25 -35.13 -33.57 -18.70
CA TYR A 25 -34.69 -32.28 -19.24
C TYR A 25 -34.76 -31.15 -18.21
N LEU A 26 -35.71 -31.19 -17.28
CA LEU A 26 -35.86 -30.16 -16.24
C LEU A 26 -34.69 -30.26 -15.26
N PHE A 27 -34.38 -31.48 -14.81
CA PHE A 27 -33.23 -31.75 -13.95
C PHE A 27 -31.92 -31.26 -14.60
N ASN A 28 -31.68 -31.64 -15.86
CA ASN A 28 -30.49 -31.20 -16.58
C ASN A 28 -30.43 -29.67 -16.74
N GLY A 29 -31.57 -29.03 -17.06
CA GLY A 29 -31.67 -27.58 -17.16
C GLY A 29 -31.34 -26.88 -15.84
N VAL A 30 -31.87 -27.38 -14.72
CA VAL A 30 -31.58 -26.87 -13.38
C VAL A 30 -30.10 -27.06 -13.02
N VAL A 31 -29.50 -28.20 -13.35
CA VAL A 31 -28.07 -28.45 -13.10
C VAL A 31 -27.20 -27.45 -13.87
N ILE A 32 -27.48 -27.26 -15.17
CA ILE A 32 -26.74 -26.29 -15.99
C ILE A 32 -26.94 -24.87 -15.45
N PHE A 33 -28.18 -24.50 -15.16
CA PHE A 33 -28.52 -23.20 -14.58
C PHE A 33 -27.78 -22.97 -13.26
N LEU A 34 -27.74 -23.96 -12.36
CA LEU A 34 -27.07 -23.86 -11.08
C LEU A 34 -25.56 -23.69 -11.25
N LEU A 35 -24.94 -24.43 -12.17
CA LEU A 35 -23.52 -24.25 -12.49
C LEU A 35 -23.22 -22.84 -12.99
N VAL A 36 -24.02 -22.33 -13.94
CA VAL A 36 -23.87 -20.96 -14.44
C VAL A 36 -24.09 -19.93 -13.32
N ALA A 37 -25.14 -20.10 -12.51
CA ALA A 37 -25.44 -19.20 -11.40
C ALA A 37 -24.30 -19.16 -10.37
N VAL A 38 -23.75 -20.31 -9.99
CA VAL A 38 -22.60 -20.40 -9.07
C VAL A 38 -21.38 -19.72 -9.66
N LEU A 39 -21.09 -19.92 -10.95
CA LEU A 39 -19.95 -19.26 -11.61
C LEU A 39 -20.14 -17.74 -11.68
N VAL A 40 -21.35 -17.26 -11.99
CA VAL A 40 -21.67 -15.83 -12.04
C VAL A 40 -21.55 -15.20 -10.65
N VAL A 41 -22.16 -15.81 -9.63
CA VAL A 41 -22.12 -15.32 -8.25
C VAL A 41 -20.70 -15.40 -7.69
N GLY A 42 -19.97 -16.48 -7.96
CA GLY A 42 -18.57 -16.64 -7.56
C GLY A 42 -17.67 -15.59 -8.21
N ASN A 43 -17.83 -15.33 -9.51
CA ASN A 43 -17.11 -14.26 -10.20
C ASN A 43 -17.44 -12.89 -9.62
N LEU A 44 -18.73 -12.62 -9.36
CA LEU A 44 -19.17 -11.37 -8.73
C LEU A 44 -18.56 -11.21 -7.33
N TYR A 45 -18.52 -12.29 -6.54
CA TYR A 45 -17.91 -12.31 -5.22
C TYR A 45 -16.43 -11.94 -5.28
N PHE A 46 -15.65 -12.55 -6.18
CA PHE A 46 -14.25 -12.20 -6.36
C PHE A 46 -14.06 -10.77 -6.86
N GLN A 47 -14.94 -10.31 -7.75
CA GLN A 47 -14.89 -8.95 -8.29
C GLN A 47 -15.20 -7.89 -7.22
N LEU A 48 -16.18 -8.13 -6.35
CA LEU A 48 -16.50 -7.25 -5.22
C LEU A 48 -15.35 -7.20 -4.19
N HIS A 49 -14.69 -8.33 -3.95
CA HIS A 49 -13.53 -8.39 -3.04
C HIS A 49 -12.30 -7.68 -3.61
N ALA A 50 -12.18 -7.54 -4.93
CA ALA A 50 -11.12 -6.78 -5.60
C ALA A 50 -11.44 -5.26 -5.74
N LEU A 51 -12.63 -4.81 -5.35
CA LEU A 51 -12.99 -3.38 -5.40
C LEU A 51 -12.13 -2.46 -4.51
N PRO A 52 -11.79 -2.84 -3.26
CA PRO A 52 -10.94 -2.02 -2.40
C PRO A 52 -9.59 -1.70 -3.05
N GLU A 53 -8.96 -2.70 -3.67
CA GLU A 53 -7.69 -2.56 -4.39
C GLU A 53 -7.80 -1.55 -5.53
N ARG A 54 -8.81 -1.71 -6.40
CA ARG A 54 -9.01 -0.82 -7.56
C ARG A 54 -9.26 0.64 -7.17
N ARG A 55 -9.90 0.87 -6.02
CA ARG A 55 -10.22 2.23 -5.54
C ARG A 55 -9.01 2.90 -4.87
N ALA A 56 -8.12 2.12 -4.25
CA ALA A 56 -6.90 2.62 -3.63
C ALA A 56 -5.83 3.08 -4.64
N HIS A 57 -6.02 2.90 -5.95
CA HIS A 57 -5.08 3.42 -6.96
C HIS A 57 -4.99 4.96 -7.03
N ARG A 58 -5.93 5.70 -6.42
CA ARG A 58 -5.87 7.17 -6.36
C ARG A 58 -5.12 7.71 -5.13
N THR A 59 -4.64 6.85 -4.24
CA THR A 59 -4.01 7.26 -2.98
C THR A 59 -2.53 6.84 -2.89
N SER A 60 -1.89 7.11 -1.75
CA SER A 60 -0.52 6.78 -1.44
C SER A 60 -0.21 5.28 -1.57
N LYS A 61 1.04 4.95 -1.94
CA LYS A 61 1.51 3.57 -2.10
C LYS A 61 1.28 2.71 -0.85
N VAL A 62 1.51 3.29 0.33
CA VAL A 62 1.34 2.60 1.61
C VAL A 62 -0.13 2.27 1.88
N GLN A 63 -1.05 3.19 1.57
CA GLN A 63 -2.48 2.93 1.74
C GLN A 63 -2.97 1.82 0.80
N MET A 64 -2.44 1.75 -0.42
CA MET A 64 -2.72 0.64 -1.34
C MET A 64 -2.27 -0.71 -0.78
N GLU A 65 -1.06 -0.80 -0.23
CA GLU A 65 -0.53 -2.03 0.37
C GLU A 65 -1.40 -2.49 1.56
N ILE A 66 -1.79 -1.57 2.45
CA ILE A 66 -2.64 -1.88 3.60
C ILE A 66 -4.03 -2.37 3.14
N VAL A 67 -4.65 -1.69 2.16
CA VAL A 67 -5.96 -2.07 1.62
C VAL A 67 -5.88 -3.46 0.95
N ALA A 68 -4.81 -3.75 0.21
CA ALA A 68 -4.58 -5.05 -0.42
C ALA A 68 -4.43 -6.18 0.60
N ILE A 69 -3.67 -5.96 1.68
CA ILE A 69 -3.50 -6.94 2.77
C ILE A 69 -4.83 -7.19 3.48
N LEU A 70 -5.62 -6.15 3.76
CA LEU A 70 -6.95 -6.29 4.38
C LEU A 70 -7.91 -7.11 3.50
N ALA A 71 -7.92 -6.86 2.19
CA ALA A 71 -8.71 -7.65 1.24
C ALA A 71 -8.26 -9.12 1.18
N LEU A 72 -6.94 -9.37 1.18
CA LEU A 72 -6.37 -10.71 1.20
C LEU A 72 -6.74 -11.49 2.47
N ILE A 73 -6.62 -10.86 3.64
CA ILE A 73 -7.01 -11.45 4.93
C ILE A 73 -8.52 -11.73 4.96
N SER A 74 -9.34 -10.81 4.44
CA SER A 74 -10.78 -11.02 4.33
C SER A 74 -11.12 -12.24 3.49
N LEU A 75 -10.42 -12.46 2.37
CA LEU A 75 -10.66 -13.57 1.47
C LEU A 75 -10.23 -14.91 2.09
N PHE A 76 -9.06 -14.95 2.72
CA PHE A 76 -8.52 -16.14 3.37
C PHE A 76 -9.33 -16.56 4.60
N THR A 77 -9.73 -15.58 5.41
CA THR A 77 -10.43 -15.81 6.68
C THR A 77 -11.95 -15.90 6.51
N HIS A 78 -12.48 -15.45 5.38
CA HIS A 78 -13.93 -15.30 5.14
C HIS A 78 -14.63 -14.36 6.14
N ASN A 79 -13.89 -13.43 6.76
CA ASN A 79 -14.43 -12.45 7.70
C ASN A 79 -14.62 -11.09 7.02
N HIS A 80 -15.88 -10.71 6.80
CA HIS A 80 -16.26 -9.50 6.08
C HIS A 80 -15.81 -8.19 6.76
N ILE A 81 -15.46 -8.21 8.05
CA ILE A 81 -15.02 -6.99 8.74
C ILE A 81 -13.76 -6.39 8.10
N TYR A 82 -12.85 -7.25 7.61
CA TYR A 82 -11.61 -6.81 6.97
C TYR A 82 -11.87 -6.20 5.59
N TRP A 83 -12.81 -6.76 4.81
CA TRP A 83 -13.22 -6.15 3.54
C TRP A 83 -13.93 -4.82 3.77
N ILE A 84 -14.84 -4.72 4.74
CA ILE A 84 -15.51 -3.46 5.10
C ILE A 84 -14.49 -2.41 5.55
N ALA A 85 -13.54 -2.78 6.40
CA ALA A 85 -12.47 -1.89 6.85
C ALA A 85 -11.59 -1.44 5.68
N GLY A 86 -11.21 -2.34 4.78
CA GLY A 86 -10.45 -2.02 3.56
C GLY A 86 -11.22 -1.06 2.64
N LEU A 87 -12.53 -1.25 2.50
CA LEU A 87 -13.39 -0.36 1.72
C LEU A 87 -13.48 1.04 2.36
N LEU A 88 -13.77 1.12 3.66
CA LEU A 88 -13.81 2.38 4.41
C LEU A 88 -12.47 3.12 4.32
N LEU A 89 -11.37 2.39 4.50
CA LEU A 89 -10.01 2.93 4.39
C LEU A 89 -9.73 3.42 2.96
N ALA A 90 -10.18 2.72 1.92
CA ALA A 90 -9.99 3.15 0.53
C ALA A 90 -10.83 4.38 0.14
N PHE A 91 -11.94 4.64 0.83
CA PHE A 91 -12.79 5.83 0.60
C PHE A 91 -12.30 7.08 1.34
N VAL A 92 -11.50 6.92 2.39
CA VAL A 92 -10.89 8.04 3.13
C VAL A 92 -9.48 8.26 2.60
N GLU A 93 -9.22 9.40 1.97
CA GLU A 93 -7.87 9.75 1.52
C GLU A 93 -7.03 10.16 2.74
N ILE A 94 -6.03 9.34 3.10
CA ILE A 94 -5.06 9.71 4.14
C ILE A 94 -3.99 10.57 3.48
N PRO A 95 -3.78 11.83 3.93
CA PRO A 95 -2.79 12.70 3.33
C PRO A 95 -1.36 12.19 3.63
N ASP A 96 -0.43 12.48 2.73
CA ASP A 96 0.98 12.12 2.91
C ASP A 96 1.66 13.03 3.93
N PHE A 97 1.77 12.54 5.17
CA PHE A 97 2.45 13.24 6.26
C PHE A 97 3.98 13.09 6.24
N SER A 98 4.53 12.20 5.41
CA SER A 98 5.97 11.92 5.37
C SER A 98 6.76 12.99 4.61
N THR A 99 6.20 13.47 3.50
CA THR A 99 6.83 14.51 2.67
C THR A 99 7.07 15.82 3.43
N PRO A 100 6.09 16.38 4.17
CA PRO A 100 6.31 17.57 5.00
C PRO A 100 7.34 17.33 6.12
N LEU A 101 7.27 16.19 6.82
CA LEU A 101 8.22 15.87 7.90
C LEU A 101 9.66 15.77 7.38
N ASN A 102 9.87 15.11 6.25
CA ASN A 102 11.19 14.99 5.61
C ASN A 102 11.73 16.36 5.18
N SER A 103 10.87 17.25 4.68
CA SER A 103 11.25 18.62 4.33
C SER A 103 11.72 19.41 5.56
N ILE A 104 11.02 19.28 6.69
CA ILE A 104 11.40 19.91 7.98
C ILE A 104 12.74 19.35 8.46
N ALA A 105 12.91 18.03 8.47
CA ALA A 105 14.16 17.38 8.89
C ALA A 105 15.35 17.81 8.02
N GLN A 106 15.19 17.90 6.70
CA GLN A 106 16.22 18.39 5.79
C GLN A 106 16.55 19.87 6.02
N SER A 107 15.55 20.69 6.30
CA SER A 107 15.73 22.11 6.57
C SER A 107 16.49 22.34 7.89
N LEU A 108 16.13 21.60 8.95
CA LEU A 108 16.85 21.57 10.22
C LEU A 108 18.30 21.09 10.06
N ALA A 109 18.52 20.02 9.30
CA ALA A 109 19.87 19.51 9.04
C ALA A 109 20.75 20.54 8.32
N LYS A 110 20.19 21.31 7.38
CA LYS A 110 20.91 22.40 6.69
C LYS A 110 21.23 23.57 7.62
N LEU A 111 20.30 23.93 8.52
CA LEU A 111 20.51 25.00 9.49
C LEU A 111 21.63 24.63 10.48
N SER A 112 21.56 23.42 11.03
CA SER A 112 22.60 22.90 11.93
C SER A 112 23.98 22.84 11.28
N ARG A 113 24.08 22.46 10.00
CA ARG A 113 25.35 22.47 9.26
C ARG A 113 25.89 23.90 9.05
N ARG A 114 25.02 24.88 8.77
CA ARG A 114 25.41 26.29 8.66
C ARG A 114 25.92 26.87 9.97
N ASP A 115 25.32 26.51 11.10
CA ASP A 115 25.75 26.98 12.42
C ASP A 115 27.12 26.38 12.81
N ALA A 116 27.40 25.15 12.40
CA ALA A 116 28.71 24.53 12.56
C ALA A 116 29.80 25.25 11.73
N GLU A 117 29.56 25.55 10.46
CA GLU A 117 30.51 26.29 9.60
C GLU A 117 30.78 27.72 10.10
N LYS A 118 29.78 28.39 10.67
CA LYS A 118 29.95 29.74 11.25
C LYS A 118 30.81 29.78 12.52
N THR A 119 30.94 28.65 13.20
CA THR A 119 31.73 28.55 14.44
C THR A 119 33.20 28.22 14.14
N GLU A 120 33.52 27.77 12.92
CA GLU A 120 34.88 27.46 12.48
C GLU A 120 35.57 28.62 11.73
N GLU A 121 34.93 29.78 11.61
CA GLU A 121 35.61 30.98 11.10
C GLU A 121 36.67 31.40 12.14
N PRO A 122 37.98 31.35 11.80
CA PRO A 122 39.03 31.60 12.78
C PRO A 122 38.90 33.03 13.26
N GLU A 123 38.67 33.20 14.56
CA GLU A 123 38.76 34.48 15.24
C GLU A 123 40.11 35.12 14.84
N PRO A 124 40.14 36.33 14.25
CA PRO A 124 41.40 36.94 13.87
C PRO A 124 42.15 37.21 15.17
N LEU A 125 43.21 36.43 15.39
CA LEU A 125 44.12 36.60 16.51
C LEU A 125 44.58 38.06 16.55
N PRO A 126 44.56 38.73 17.71
CA PRO A 126 45.08 40.08 17.84
C PRO A 126 46.51 40.14 17.29
N GLU A 127 46.73 41.03 16.32
CA GLU A 127 47.98 41.26 15.59
C GLU A 127 49.16 41.70 16.50
N GLU A 128 48.91 41.86 17.80
CA GLU A 128 49.87 42.36 18.80
C GLU A 128 50.92 41.32 19.26
N LEU A 129 50.73 40.03 18.95
CA LEU A 129 51.69 38.97 19.33
C LEU A 129 52.72 38.63 18.23
N ALA A 130 52.57 39.15 17.01
CA ALA A 130 53.47 38.85 15.90
C ALA A 130 54.74 39.71 15.90
N GLU A 131 54.71 40.91 16.47
CA GLU A 131 55.85 41.85 16.39
C GLU A 131 56.95 41.58 17.44
N ALA A 132 56.71 40.71 18.43
CA ALA A 132 57.67 40.46 19.51
C ALA A 132 58.79 39.46 19.18
N THR A 133 58.83 38.87 17.98
CA THR A 133 59.77 37.77 17.66
C THR A 133 60.81 38.08 16.59
N GLU A 134 60.83 39.29 16.02
CA GLU A 134 61.81 39.64 14.98
C GLU A 134 62.78 40.72 15.47
N SER A 135 63.82 40.30 16.20
CA SER A 135 65.02 41.11 16.42
C SER A 135 66.25 40.20 16.36
N PRO A 136 67.04 40.23 15.27
CA PRO A 136 68.26 39.42 15.16
C PRO A 136 69.44 40.05 15.94
N PRO A 137 70.42 39.25 16.37
CA PRO A 137 71.52 39.72 17.23
C PRO A 137 72.52 40.54 16.40
N ARG A 138 72.77 41.79 16.82
CA ARG A 138 73.78 42.66 16.23
C ARG A 138 75.18 42.14 16.64
N MET A 139 75.90 41.54 15.69
CA MET A 139 77.29 41.14 15.89
C MET A 139 78.18 42.36 16.19
N VAL A 140 78.98 42.26 17.25
CA VAL A 140 79.99 43.23 17.65
C VAL A 140 81.25 43.02 16.81
N GLY A 141 81.57 44.01 15.97
CA GLY A 141 82.74 44.04 15.10
C GLY A 141 83.60 45.29 15.35
N HIS A 142 84.69 45.05 16.08
CA HIS A 142 85.94 45.78 16.31
C HIS A 142 86.42 46.89 15.34
N GLY A 143 87.10 47.90 15.93
CA GLY A 143 88.11 48.78 15.30
C GLY A 143 87.62 50.21 15.03
N GLY A 144 88.15 51.30 15.59
CA GLY A 144 89.51 51.57 16.05
C GLY A 144 90.20 52.50 15.05
N GLY A 145 90.48 53.75 15.45
CA GLY A 145 91.54 54.55 14.85
C GLY A 145 91.16 55.94 14.31
N ILE A 146 91.83 56.92 14.94
CA ILE A 146 92.29 58.26 14.50
C ILE A 146 91.26 59.36 14.16
#